data_AF-A0A2S9YR86-F1
#
_entry.id   AF-A0A2S9YR86-F1
#
_cell.length_a   1.000
_cell.length_b   1.000
_cell.length_c   1.000
_cell.angle_alpha   90.00
_cell.angle_beta   90.00
_cell.angle_gamma   90.00
#
_symmetry.space_group_name_H-M   'P 1'
#
loop_
_entity.id
_entity.type
_entity.pdbx_description
1 polymer ?
#
loop_
_entity_poly.entity_id
_entity_poly.type
_entity_poly.pdbx_seq_one_letter_code
_entity_poly.pdbx_strand_id
1 'polypeptide(L)'
;MCSRNQWRSPTAERVFAADPRLAVRSAGTSARARRTLRVEDLNWADVVLVMEHGHAQRIRASFARVCAHLPIHVLDIPDEYRAMDPALVELLEVAVPPVLEQYFDVDETSSDAE
;
A
#
# COMPACT_ATOMS: atom_id res chain seq x y z
N MET A 1 2.48 -3.32 -1.21
CA MET A 1 3.34 -4.48 -0.89
C MET A 1 3.02 -5.66 -1.79
N CYS A 2 4.02 -6.41 -2.27
CA CYS A 2 3.84 -7.72 -2.92
C CYS A 2 4.87 -8.73 -2.40
N SER A 3 4.97 -9.93 -2.96
CA SER A 3 5.88 -10.96 -2.42
C SER A 3 7.36 -10.59 -2.57
N ARG A 4 7.82 -10.32 -3.81
CA ARG A 4 9.24 -10.12 -4.13
C ARG A 4 9.67 -8.66 -4.30
N ASN A 5 8.74 -7.70 -4.28
CA ASN A 5 9.00 -6.31 -4.65
C ASN A 5 9.68 -6.15 -6.02
N GLN A 6 9.16 -6.88 -7.03
CA GLN A 6 9.73 -6.87 -8.39
C GLN A 6 8.78 -6.27 -9.42
N TRP A 7 7.48 -6.58 -9.36
CA TRP A 7 6.50 -6.18 -10.38
C TRP A 7 5.39 -5.30 -9.81
N ARG A 8 4.39 -5.91 -9.16
CA ARG A 8 3.18 -5.22 -8.73
C ARG A 8 3.41 -4.03 -7.81
N SER A 9 4.15 -4.21 -6.71
CA SER A 9 4.33 -3.11 -5.76
C SER A 9 5.29 -2.01 -6.23
N PRO A 10 6.39 -2.28 -6.96
CA PRO A 10 7.16 -1.20 -7.59
C PRO A 10 6.38 -0.44 -8.67
N THR A 11 5.47 -1.09 -9.39
CA THR A 11 4.59 -0.41 -10.35
C THR A 11 3.64 0.55 -9.64
N ALA A 12 2.98 0.09 -8.57
CA ALA A 12 2.14 0.97 -7.74
C ALA A 12 2.93 2.19 -7.22
N GLU A 13 4.14 1.98 -6.70
CA GLU A 13 5.00 3.08 -6.25
C GLU A 13 5.28 4.09 -7.36
N ARG A 14 5.59 3.64 -8.58
CA ARG A 14 5.83 4.55 -9.71
C ARG A 14 4.59 5.31 -10.17
N VAL A 15 3.45 4.64 -10.22
CA VAL A 15 2.17 5.24 -10.64
C VAL A 15 1.76 6.35 -9.68
N PHE A 16 1.84 6.09 -8.36
CA PHE A 16 1.38 7.05 -7.36
C PHE A 16 2.46 8.03 -6.86
N ALA A 17 3.73 7.86 -7.22
CA ALA A 17 4.80 8.78 -6.85
C ALA A 17 4.66 10.19 -7.43
N ALA A 18 3.84 10.37 -8.48
CA ALA A 18 3.58 11.66 -9.08
C ALA A 18 2.48 12.47 -8.36
N ASP A 19 1.70 11.84 -7.48
CA ASP A 19 0.64 12.55 -6.75
C ASP A 19 1.25 13.36 -5.59
N PRO A 20 1.13 14.70 -5.59
CA PRO A 20 1.73 15.55 -4.55
C PRO A 20 1.11 15.36 -3.16
N ARG A 21 -0.05 14.71 -3.07
CA ARG A 21 -0.73 14.42 -1.79
C ARG A 21 -0.15 13.16 -1.13
N LEU A 22 0.66 12.39 -1.84
CA LEU A 22 1.13 11.08 -1.40
C LEU A 22 2.65 11.05 -1.26
N ALA A 23 3.11 10.48 -0.15
CA ALA A 23 4.44 9.93 -0.07
C ALA A 23 4.31 8.41 -0.22
N VAL A 24 5.00 7.83 -1.21
CA VAL A 24 4.82 6.41 -1.58
C VAL A 24 6.14 5.66 -1.50
N ARG A 25 6.09 4.44 -0.95
CA ARG A 25 7.20 3.49 -0.92
C ARG A 25 6.67 2.08 -1.15
N SER A 26 7.48 1.21 -1.74
CA SER A 26 7.15 -0.21 -1.83
C SER A 26 8.19 -1.12 -1.17
N ALA A 27 7.72 -2.29 -0.71
CA ALA A 27 8.55 -3.34 -0.17
C ALA A 27 7.92 -4.72 -0.46
N GLY A 28 8.68 -5.76 -0.14
CA GLY A 28 8.28 -7.15 -0.35
C GLY A 28 8.21 -7.94 0.95
N THR A 29 7.20 -8.81 1.07
CA THR A 29 7.01 -9.62 2.28
C THR A 29 7.93 -10.83 2.37
N SER A 30 8.57 -11.22 1.26
CA SER A 30 9.52 -12.34 1.21
C SER A 30 10.90 -11.91 1.68
N ALA A 31 11.61 -12.78 2.40
CA ALA A 31 13.02 -12.59 2.71
C ALA A 31 13.90 -12.47 1.44
N ARG A 32 13.44 -12.98 0.29
CA ARG A 32 14.10 -12.86 -1.01
C ARG A 32 13.57 -11.68 -1.85
N ALA A 33 12.87 -10.74 -1.24
CA ALA A 33 12.42 -9.55 -1.94
C ALA A 33 13.61 -8.67 -2.33
N ARG A 34 13.49 -7.96 -3.45
CA ARG A 34 14.49 -6.99 -3.89
C ARG A 34 14.73 -5.91 -2.82
N ARG A 35 13.63 -5.43 -2.22
CA ARG A 35 13.61 -4.62 -1.00
C ARG A 35 12.65 -5.28 -0.02
N THR A 36 13.19 -5.94 0.99
CA THR A 36 12.39 -6.60 2.03
C THR A 36 11.74 -5.57 2.94
N LEU A 37 10.47 -5.81 3.29
CA LEU A 37 9.72 -5.02 4.26
C LEU A 37 10.46 -4.98 5.60
N ARG A 38 10.61 -3.79 6.15
CA ARG A 38 11.16 -3.58 7.49
C ARG A 38 10.15 -2.89 8.39
N VAL A 39 10.40 -2.93 9.70
CA VAL A 39 9.52 -2.29 10.68
C VAL A 39 9.45 -0.77 10.48
N GLU A 40 10.52 -0.15 9.99
CA GLU A 40 10.58 1.28 9.72
C GLU A 40 9.64 1.69 8.59
N ASP A 41 9.37 0.80 7.62
CA ASP A 41 8.39 1.06 6.57
C ASP A 41 6.98 1.15 7.16
N LEU A 42 6.67 0.27 8.12
CA LEU A 42 5.36 0.21 8.76
C LEU A 42 5.14 1.37 9.73
N ASN A 43 6.18 1.75 10.49
CA ASN A 43 6.11 2.90 11.38
C ASN A 43 5.99 4.23 10.63
N TRP A 44 6.47 4.28 9.39
CA TRP A 44 6.41 5.47 8.54
C TRP A 44 5.06 5.63 7.83
N ALA A 45 4.34 4.54 7.60
CA ALA A 45 3.13 4.54 6.79
C ALA A 45 1.88 4.85 7.63
N ASP A 46 0.99 5.69 7.10
CA ASP A 46 -0.36 5.87 7.63
C ASP A 46 -1.28 4.70 7.21
N VAL A 47 -1.00 4.11 6.04
CA VAL A 47 -1.77 3.01 5.46
C VAL A 47 -0.89 2.07 4.64
N VAL A 48 -1.18 0.76 4.69
CA VAL A 48 -0.48 -0.25 3.89
C VAL A 48 -1.43 -0.94 2.93
N LEU A 49 -1.15 -0.84 1.64
CA LEU A 49 -1.88 -1.55 0.59
C LEU A 49 -1.10 -2.80 0.18
N VAL A 50 -1.77 -3.95 0.14
CA VAL A 50 -1.18 -5.23 -0.26
C VAL A 50 -1.90 -5.82 -1.46
N MET A 51 -1.20 -6.56 -2.30
CA MET A 51 -1.81 -7.11 -3.52
C MET A 51 -2.79 -8.26 -3.23
N GLU A 52 -2.52 -9.07 -2.20
CA GLU A 52 -3.27 -10.32 -1.95
C GLU A 52 -3.35 -10.57 -0.45
N HIS A 53 -4.37 -11.32 -0.01
CA HIS A 53 -4.60 -11.67 1.38
C HIS A 53 -3.39 -12.33 2.06
N GLY A 54 -2.67 -13.20 1.35
CA GLY A 54 -1.47 -13.86 1.86
C GLY A 54 -0.35 -12.87 2.25
N HIS A 55 -0.27 -11.72 1.59
CA HIS A 55 0.67 -10.67 1.97
C HIS A 55 0.28 -10.04 3.31
N ALA A 56 -0.99 -9.68 3.50
CA ALA A 56 -1.47 -9.09 4.76
C ALA A 56 -1.27 -10.04 5.94
N GLN A 57 -1.54 -11.34 5.75
CA GLN A 57 -1.32 -12.36 6.78
C GLN A 57 0.17 -12.44 7.18
N ARG A 58 1.10 -12.45 6.21
CA ARG A 58 2.54 -12.47 6.49
C ARG A 58 3.01 -11.22 7.23
N ILE A 59 2.48 -10.05 6.87
CA ILE A 59 2.81 -8.79 7.54
C ILE A 59 2.33 -8.83 8.99
N ARG A 60 1.05 -9.17 9.22
CA ARG A 60 0.49 -9.26 10.59
C ARG A 60 1.19 -10.30 11.45
N ALA A 61 1.56 -11.46 10.89
CA ALA A 61 2.30 -12.49 11.61
C ALA A 61 3.71 -12.03 12.01
N SER A 62 4.38 -11.24 11.16
CA SER A 62 5.77 -10.82 11.40
C SER A 62 5.87 -9.52 12.22
N PHE A 63 4.85 -8.66 12.18
CA PHE A 63 4.87 -7.31 12.74
C PHE A 63 3.63 -6.99 13.59
N ALA A 64 3.08 -7.98 14.29
CA ALA A 64 1.80 -7.90 15.00
C ALA A 64 1.62 -6.63 15.86
N ARG A 65 2.66 -6.21 16.59
CA ARG A 65 2.62 -5.03 17.46
C ARG A 65 2.37 -3.72 16.70
N VAL A 66 3.04 -3.54 15.55
CA VAL A 66 2.86 -2.33 14.72
C VAL A 66 1.53 -2.41 13.97
N CYS A 67 1.17 -3.60 13.49
CA CYS A 67 -0.09 -3.82 12.78
C CYS A 67 -1.36 -3.65 13.64
N ALA A 68 -1.24 -3.56 14.97
CA ALA A 68 -2.40 -3.41 15.86
C ALA A 68 -3.17 -2.10 15.61
N HIS A 69 -2.49 -1.07 15.11
CA HIS A 69 -3.05 0.26 14.86
C HIS A 69 -2.83 0.75 13.43
N LEU A 70 -2.14 -0.04 12.59
CA LEU A 70 -1.84 0.32 11.20
C LEU A 70 -2.85 -0.35 10.25
N PRO A 71 -3.68 0.42 9.52
CA PRO A 71 -4.60 -0.12 8.53
C PRO A 71 -3.86 -0.86 7.42
N ILE A 72 -4.33 -2.08 7.11
CA ILE A 72 -3.82 -2.89 5.99
C ILE A 72 -4.98 -3.28 5.08
N HIS A 73 -4.96 -2.78 3.85
CA HIS A 73 -5.98 -3.01 2.83
C HIS A 73 -5.48 -3.97 1.75
N VAL A 74 -6.34 -4.88 1.31
CA VAL A 74 -6.02 -5.85 0.25
C VAL A 74 -6.67 -5.39 -1.05
N LEU A 75 -5.86 -5.22 -2.10
CA LEU A 75 -6.32 -4.78 -3.43
C LEU A 75 -6.88 -5.91 -4.29
N ASP A 76 -6.64 -7.17 -3.90
CA ASP A 76 -7.06 -8.38 -4.62
C ASP A 76 -6.55 -8.46 -6.07
N ILE A 77 -5.29 -8.05 -6.29
CA ILE A 77 -4.62 -8.07 -7.59
C ILE A 77 -3.74 -9.34 -7.70
N PRO A 78 -4.04 -10.28 -8.62
CA PRO A 78 -3.32 -11.55 -8.74
C PRO A 78 -1.87 -11.40 -9.20
N ASP A 79 -1.04 -12.43 -8.97
CA ASP A 79 0.40 -12.44 -9.32
C ASP A 79 0.68 -12.81 -10.79
N GLU A 80 -0.03 -12.18 -11.72
CA GLU A 80 0.01 -12.52 -13.15
C GLU A 80 0.66 -11.43 -14.01
N TYR A 81 0.97 -10.29 -13.40
CA TYR A 81 1.42 -9.10 -14.10
C TYR A 81 2.92 -8.84 -13.95
N ARG A 82 3.54 -8.39 -15.04
CA ARG A 82 4.93 -7.91 -15.03
C ARG A 82 5.00 -6.43 -14.63
N ALA A 83 6.21 -5.97 -14.35
CA ALA A 83 6.44 -4.56 -14.02
C ALA A 83 5.98 -3.65 -15.17
N MET A 84 5.17 -2.64 -14.84
CA MET A 84 4.61 -1.64 -15.77
C MET A 84 3.72 -2.22 -16.88
N ASP A 85 3.16 -3.42 -16.65
CA ASP A 85 2.10 -3.95 -17.50
C ASP A 85 0.91 -2.97 -17.53
N PRO A 86 0.41 -2.54 -18.70
CA PRO A 86 -0.72 -1.62 -18.78
C PRO A 86 -1.96 -2.08 -18.02
N ALA A 87 -2.28 -3.38 -18.05
CA ALA A 87 -3.44 -3.91 -17.34
C ALA A 87 -3.27 -3.81 -15.81
N LEU A 88 -2.04 -3.97 -15.32
CA LEU A 88 -1.74 -3.77 -13.90
C LEU A 88 -1.85 -2.29 -13.51
N VAL A 89 -1.41 -1.37 -14.37
CA VAL A 89 -1.53 0.07 -14.11
C VAL A 89 -3.00 0.45 -13.99
N GLU A 90 -3.83 0.02 -14.94
CA GLU A 90 -5.28 0.27 -14.92
C GLU A 90 -5.94 -0.29 -13.65
N LEU A 91 -5.63 -1.53 -13.26
CA LEU A 91 -6.14 -2.12 -12.02
C LEU A 91 -5.74 -1.32 -10.78
N LEU A 92 -4.50 -0.83 -10.74
CA LEU A 92 -4.02 -0.01 -9.62
C LEU A 92 -4.71 1.34 -9.57
N GLU A 93 -4.87 2.02 -10.71
CA GLU A 93 -5.55 3.30 -10.83
C GLU A 93 -7.04 3.21 -10.45
N VAL A 94 -7.67 2.05 -10.63
CA VAL A 94 -9.05 1.81 -10.18
C VAL A 94 -9.11 1.43 -8.69
N ALA A 95 -8.24 0.53 -8.23
CA ALA A 95 -8.37 -0.07 -6.90
C ALA A 95 -7.81 0.78 -5.76
N VAL A 96 -6.81 1.62 -6.02
CA VAL A 96 -6.12 2.39 -4.97
C VAL A 96 -6.89 3.65 -4.54
N PRO A 97 -7.40 4.51 -5.43
CA PRO A 97 -8.03 5.77 -5.01
C PRO A 97 -9.19 5.61 -4.01
N PRO A 98 -10.15 4.67 -4.20
CA PRO A 98 -11.25 4.49 -3.24
C PRO A 98 -10.78 4.11 -1.83
N VAL A 99 -9.63 3.44 -1.71
CA VAL A 99 -9.03 3.11 -0.40
C VAL A 99 -8.47 4.37 0.27
N LEU A 100 -7.94 5.30 -0.53
CA LEU A 100 -7.23 6.48 -0.06
C LEU A 100 -8.14 7.68 0.25
N GLU A 101 -9.35 7.73 -0.30
CA GLU A 101 -10.32 8.83 -0.09
C GLU A 101 -10.48 9.21 1.40
N GLN A 102 -10.63 8.20 2.28
CA GLN A 102 -10.78 8.40 3.72
C GLN A 102 -9.57 9.03 4.43
N TYR A 103 -8.42 9.16 3.77
CA TYR A 103 -7.19 9.76 4.33
C TYR A 103 -6.95 11.18 3.82
N PHE A 104 -7.75 11.66 2.86
CA PHE A 104 -7.62 13.00 2.30
C PHE A 104 -8.61 14.01 2.91
N ASP A 105 -9.62 13.54 3.64
CA ASP A 105 -10.58 14.41 4.33
C ASP A 105 -10.00 14.94 5.64
N VAL A 106 -9.36 16.10 5.55
CA VAL A 106 -9.09 17.01 6.67
C VAL A 106 -9.44 18.42 6.21
N ASP A 107 -10.74 18.73 6.16
CA ASP A 107 -11.31 20.01 6.58
C ASP A 107 -12.83 20.02 6.35
N GLU A 108 -13.61 20.10 7.44
CA GLU A 108 -14.91 20.81 7.60
C GLU A 108 -15.68 20.27 8.82
N THR A 109 -15.23 20.55 10.05
CA THR A 109 -16.10 20.69 11.24
C THR A 109 -15.35 21.43 12.36
N SER A 110 -15.07 22.71 12.14
CA SER A 110 -14.72 23.66 13.22
C SER A 110 -15.13 25.08 12.85
N SER A 111 -16.44 25.27 12.69
CA SER A 111 -17.19 26.54 12.76
C SER A 111 -18.65 26.07 12.69
N ASP A 112 -19.50 26.10 13.71
CA ASP A 112 -19.73 27.17 14.67
C ASP A 112 -20.02 26.60 16.06
N ALA A 113 -19.31 27.12 17.06
CA ALA A 113 -19.74 27.06 18.45
C ALA A 113 -20.86 28.10 18.66
N GLU A 114 -21.86 27.71 19.44
CA GLU A 114 -22.90 28.58 20.02
C GLU A 114 -22.34 29.78 20.79
#